data_AF-A0A6I0JL19-F1
#
_entry.id   AF-A0A6I0JL19-F1
#
_cell.length_a   1.000
_cell.length_b   1.000
_cell.length_c   1.000
_cell.angle_alpha   90.00
_cell.angle_beta   90.00
_cell.angle_gamma   90.00
#
_symmetry.space_group_name_H-M   'P 1'
#
loop_
_entity.id
_entity.type
_entity.pdbx_description
1 polymer ?
#
loop_
_entity_poly.entity_id
_entity_poly.type
_entity_poly.pdbx_seq_one_letter_code
_entity_poly.pdbx_strand_id
1 'polypeptide(L)' 'MDAKEQNIKTCKDSLARYIEGKKLFGKIRNGVFKPLVLSTIRTYVNEIWNKMERKKKNQEGKR' A
#
# COMPACT_ATOMS: atom_id res chain seq x y z
N MET A 1 12.15 -15.21 10.02
CA MET A 1 11.93 -14.05 9.14
C MET A 1 13.04 -13.06 9.40
N ASP A 2 13.58 -12.48 8.33
CA ASP A 2 14.62 -11.45 8.44
C ASP A 2 14.04 -10.17 9.08
N ALA A 3 14.84 -9.47 9.90
CA ALA A 3 14.37 -8.27 10.61
C ALA A 3 13.92 -7.15 9.64
N LYS A 4 14.56 -7.03 8.48
CA LYS A 4 14.19 -6.07 7.43
C LYS A 4 12.85 -6.44 6.81
N GLU A 5 12.62 -7.73 6.56
CA GLU A 5 11.35 -8.22 6.04
C GLU A 5 10.18 -7.93 6.99
N GLN A 6 10.38 -8.15 8.29
CA GLN A 6 9.38 -7.84 9.32
C GLN A 6 9.11 -6.33 9.44
N ASN A 7 10.15 -5.50 9.34
CA ASN A 7 10.03 -4.05 9.36
C ASN A 7 9.25 -3.53 8.15
N ILE A 8 9.50 -4.06 6.95
CA ILE A 8 8.76 -3.72 5.73
C ILE A 8 7.29 -4.10 5.86
N LYS A 9 7.00 -5.31 6.36
CA LYS A 9 5.62 -5.76 6.62
C LYS A 9 4.90 -4.82 7.58
N THR A 10 5.55 -4.47 8.68
CA THR A 10 5.01 -3.55 9.70
C THR A 10 4.76 -2.15 9.12
N CYS A 11 5.68 -1.64 8.28
CA CYS A 11 5.52 -0.36 7.61
C CYS A 11 4.30 -0.33 6.68
N LYS A 12 4.14 -1.35 5.83
CA LYS A 12 2.99 -1.48 4.92
C LYS A 12 1.66 -1.55 5.69
N ASP A 13 1.62 -2.31 6.78
CA ASP A 13 0.42 -2.41 7.63
C ASP A 13 0.08 -1.10 8.34
N SER A 14 1.09 -0.40 8.89
CA SER A 14 0.89 0.91 9.53
C SER A 14 0.37 1.94 8.54
N LEU A 15 0.89 1.97 7.31
CA LEU A 15 0.41 2.86 6.25
C LEU A 15 -1.05 2.56 5.89
N ALA A 16 -1.41 1.28 5.73
CA ALA A 16 -2.78 0.90 5.41
C ALA A 16 -3.77 1.32 6.52
N ARG A 17 -3.40 1.13 7.78
CA ARG A 17 -4.19 1.57 8.94
C ARG A 17 -4.33 3.10 9.01
N TYR A 18 -3.27 3.84 8.72
CA TYR A 18 -3.32 5.30 8.68
C TYR A 18 -4.33 5.79 7.63
N ILE A 19 -4.26 5.25 6.41
CA ILE A 19 -5.17 5.58 5.31
C ILE A 19 -6.63 5.26 5.68
N GLU A 20 -6.88 4.08 6.25
CA GLU A 20 -8.22 3.66 6.68
C GLU A 20 -8.75 4.58 7.79
N GLY A 21 -7.96 4.80 8.84
CA GLY A 21 -8.37 5.61 9.99
C GLY A 21 -8.65 7.07 9.62
N LYS A 22 -7.92 7.60 8.63
CA LYS A 22 -8.14 8.93 8.08
C LYS A 22 -9.19 8.97 6.96
N LYS A 23 -9.73 7.81 6.54
CA LYS A 23 -10.72 7.67 5.46
C LYS A 23 -10.29 8.37 4.16
N LEU A 24 -8.99 8.32 3.83
CA LEU A 24 -8.41 9.11 2.73
C LEU A 24 -8.80 8.59 1.35
N PHE A 25 -9.02 7.29 1.21
CA PHE A 25 -9.41 6.69 -0.06
C PHE A 25 -10.80 6.08 0.04
N GLY A 26 -11.57 6.25 -1.03
CA GLY A 26 -12.95 5.83 -1.12
C GLY A 26 -13.49 6.02 -2.53
N LYS A 27 -14.74 5.63 -2.72
CA LYS A 27 -15.48 5.84 -3.97
C LYS A 27 -16.70 6.69 -3.68
N ILE A 28 -17.03 7.59 -4.60
CA ILE A 28 -18.31 8.30 -4.54
C ILE A 28 -19.38 7.35 -5.09
N ARG A 29 -20.45 7.13 -4.33
CA ARG A 29 -21.65 6.42 -4.78
C ARG A 29 -22.87 7.26 -4.43
N ASN A 30 -23.63 7.66 -5.46
CA ASN A 30 -24.81 8.51 -5.34
C ASN A 30 -24.51 9.81 -4.56
N GLY A 31 -23.41 10.49 -4.88
CA GLY A 31 -22.98 11.72 -4.20
C GLY A 31 -22.37 11.51 -2.80
N VAL A 32 -22.42 10.30 -2.24
CA VAL A 32 -21.86 10.00 -0.91
C VAL A 32 -20.49 9.36 -1.03
N PHE A 33 -19.50 9.90 -0.31
CA PHE A 33 -18.19 9.30 -0.19
C PHE A 33 -18.23 8.04 0.70
N LYS A 34 -17.84 6.90 0.13
CA LYS A 34 -17.72 5.62 0.83
C LYS A 34 -16.25 5.23 0.94
N PRO A 35 -15.64 5.26 2.14
CA PRO A 35 -14.26 4.87 2.35
C PRO A 35 -13.99 3.43 1.89
N LEU A 36 -12.77 3.16 1.44
CA LEU A 36 -12.31 1.79 1.20
C LEU A 36 -12.07 1.08 2.53
N VAL A 37 -12.29 -0.23 2.54
CA VAL A 37 -12.01 -1.09 3.69
C VAL A 37 -10.51 -1.42 3.79
N LEU A 38 -10.01 -1.71 4.99
CA LEU A 38 -8.59 -2.01 5.23
C LEU A 38 -8.01 -3.06 4.27
N SER A 39 -8.75 -4.13 3.99
CA SER A 39 -8.27 -5.21 3.12
C SER A 39 -7.95 -4.72 1.71
N THR A 40 -8.82 -3.89 1.13
CA THR A 40 -8.59 -3.26 -0.17
C THR A 40 -7.39 -2.33 -0.13
N ILE A 41 -7.26 -1.52 0.92
CA ILE A 41 -6.13 -0.59 1.09
C ILE A 41 -4.81 -1.36 1.20
N ARG A 42 -4.77 -2.44 2.00
CA ARG A 42 -3.61 -3.33 2.14
C ARG A 42 -3.18 -3.91 0.79
N THR A 43 -4.12 -4.39 -0.01
CA THR A 43 -3.84 -4.89 -1.36
C THR A 43 -3.17 -3.82 -2.21
N TYR A 44 -3.71 -2.59 -2.25
CA TYR A 44 -3.11 -1.50 -3.03
C TYR A 44 -1.72 -1.09 -2.54
N VAL A 45 -1.53 -0.98 -1.22
CA VAL A 45 -0.20 -0.68 -0.66
C VAL A 45 0.81 -1.75 -1.09
N ASN A 46 0.45 -3.03 -1.03
CA ASN A 46 1.31 -4.13 -1.46
C ASN A 46 1.63 -4.08 -2.97
N GLU A 47 0.63 -3.88 -3.82
CA GLU A 47 0.80 -3.81 -5.27
C GLU A 47 1.72 -2.66 -5.70
N ILE A 48 1.50 -1.47 -5.12
CA ILE A 48 2.33 -0.29 -5.40
C ILE A 48 3.77 -0.55 -4.96
N TRP A 49 3.96 -1.07 -3.76
CA TRP A 49 5.30 -1.37 -3.25
C TRP A 49 6.05 -2.37 -4.15
N ASN A 50 5.40 -3.48 -4.50
CA ASN A 50 5.98 -4.51 -5.37
C ASN A 50 6.28 -3.97 -6.78
N LYS A 51 5.44 -3.05 -7.30
CA LYS A 51 5.68 -2.37 -8.57
C LYS A 51 6.92 -1.47 -8.50
N MET A 52 7.11 -0.75 -7.39
CA MET A 52 8.28 0.11 -7.18
C MET A 52 9.56 -0.70 -7.04
N GLU A 53 9.53 -1.82 -6.32
CA GLU A 53 10.68 -2.73 -6.19
C GLU A 53 11.10 -3.31 -7.54
N ARG A 54 10.15 -3.75 -8.36
CA ARG A 54 10.44 -4.23 -9.73
C ARG A 54 11.04 -3.14 -10.61
N LYS A 55 10.52 -1.91 -10.55
CA LYS A 55 11.09 -0.78 -11.29
C LYS A 55 12.54 -0.49 -10.90
N LYS A 56 12.85 -0.52 -9.60
CA LYS A 56 14.21 -0.28 -9.09
C LYS A 56 15.19 -1.32 -9.63
N LYS A 57 14.85 -2.61 -9.56
CA LYS A 57 15.68 -3.71 -10.09
C LYS A 57 15.92 -3.57 -11.61
N ASN A 58 14.88 -3.20 -12.37
CA ASN A 58 15.00 -3.02 -13.82
C ASN A 58 15.86 -1.80 -14.22
N GLN A 59 16.02 -0.81 -13.33
CA GLN A 59 16.93 0.32 -13.55
C GLN A 59 18.37 0.00 -13.16
N GLU A 60 18.58 -0.81 -12.12
CA GLU A 60 19.91 -1.25 -11.68
C GLU A 60 20.55 -2.23 -12.67
N GLY A 61 19.78 -3.15 -13.28
CA GLY A 61 20.30 -4.07 -14.30
C GLY A 61 20.56 -3.45 -15.69
N LYS A 62 20.28 -2.16 -15.89
CA LYS A 62 20.56 -1.40 -17.13
C LYS A 62 21.78 -0.48 -17.01
N ARG A 63 22.42 -0.44 -15.83
CA ARG A 63 23.61 0.36 -15.55
C ARG A 63 24.88 -0.45 -15.76
#